data_AF-A0AA38RM89-F1
#
_entry.id   AF-A0AA38RM89-F1
#
_cell.length_a   1.000
_cell.length_b   1.000
_cell.length_c   1.000
_cell.angle_alpha   90.00
_cell.angle_beta   90.00
_cell.angle_gamma   90.00
#
_symmetry.space_group_name_H-M   'P 1'
#
loop_
_entity.id
_entity.type
_entity.pdbx_description
1 polymer ?
#
loop_
_entity_poly.entity_id
_entity_poly.type
_entity_poly.pdbx_seq_one_letter_code
_entity_poly.pdbx_strand_id
1 'polypeptide(L)'
;MKSLITAVTLLASAALFGASVQSTCYADNCYRALFPCGNPAAVSSAVDFCLTLTAVKATATTTPTRATSACGTDPARYSSACSCGPTCSSTTTTPSACPTPTVGVVANGDFECGIASWTPQVPDTAAAWKISSPGATGSSAFEADLLQAPATPELGVSVRVTSASFAVTPGVEYTLTFNSWFDDIQSGFIGVMANEVPIYTVDAADMGAGAWHLNTVSYIPTVATLNLRFEFLFGNQHAPGVQKVDTVVFAAA
;
A
#
# COMPACT_ATOMS: atom_id res chain seq x y z
N MET A 1 17.60 -35.21 18.25
CA MET A 1 16.58 -35.16 17.18
C MET A 1 16.62 -33.76 16.58
N LYS A 2 17.33 -33.59 15.45
CA LYS A 2 17.47 -32.30 14.75
C LYS A 2 16.32 -32.19 13.75
N SER A 3 15.40 -31.25 13.99
CA SER A 3 14.31 -30.95 13.08
C SER A 3 14.84 -30.07 11.94
N LEU A 4 14.84 -30.61 10.72
CA LEU A 4 15.08 -29.87 9.49
C LEU A 4 13.76 -29.20 9.08
N ILE A 5 13.71 -27.88 9.14
CA ILE A 5 12.61 -27.09 8.54
C ILE A 5 13.02 -26.78 7.11
N THR A 6 12.40 -27.46 6.17
CA THR A 6 12.53 -27.22 4.73
C THR A 6 11.73 -25.97 4.38
N ALA A 7 12.42 -24.89 4.01
CA ALA A 7 11.79 -23.72 3.40
C ALA A 7 11.34 -24.07 1.97
N VAL A 8 10.03 -24.11 1.76
CA VAL A 8 9.43 -24.27 0.42
C VAL A 8 9.28 -22.87 -0.18
N THR A 9 10.14 -22.54 -1.14
CA THR A 9 10.04 -21.33 -1.94
C THR A 9 8.90 -21.51 -2.96
N LEU A 10 7.76 -20.84 -2.77
CA LEU A 10 6.73 -20.75 -3.80
C LEU A 10 7.18 -19.75 -4.88
N LEU A 11 7.66 -20.27 -6.01
CA LEU A 11 7.76 -19.51 -7.26
C LEU A 11 6.34 -19.29 -7.81
N ALA A 12 5.81 -18.08 -7.65
CA ALA A 12 4.55 -17.69 -8.27
C ALA A 12 4.71 -17.70 -9.81
N SER A 13 4.19 -18.76 -10.43
CA SER A 13 4.11 -18.87 -11.88
C SER A 13 2.93 -18.03 -12.37
N ALA A 14 3.20 -16.78 -12.76
CA ALA A 14 2.24 -15.91 -13.42
C ALA A 14 2.07 -16.34 -14.89
N ALA A 15 1.39 -17.47 -15.15
CA ALA A 15 1.09 -17.90 -16.52
C ALA A 15 -0.02 -18.97 -16.59
N LEU A 16 -1.23 -18.74 -16.07
CA LEU A 16 -2.38 -19.63 -16.33
C LEU A 16 -3.71 -18.89 -16.41
N PHE A 17 -3.80 -17.89 -17.28
CA PHE A 17 -5.08 -17.58 -17.94
C PHE A 17 -4.84 -17.63 -19.44
N GLY A 18 -4.83 -18.84 -19.98
CA GLY A 18 -4.98 -18.99 -21.42
C GLY A 18 -6.34 -18.38 -21.78
N ALA A 19 -6.34 -17.40 -22.67
CA ALA A 19 -7.55 -16.84 -23.23
C ALA A 19 -8.24 -17.88 -24.14
N SER A 20 -8.75 -18.97 -23.56
CA SER A 20 -9.80 -19.73 -24.20
C SER A 20 -11.05 -18.87 -24.08
N VAL A 21 -11.49 -18.32 -25.21
CA VAL A 21 -12.81 -17.69 -25.34
C VAL A 21 -13.85 -18.79 -25.09
N GLN A 22 -14.16 -19.04 -23.82
CA GLN A 22 -15.18 -19.99 -23.44
C GLN A 22 -16.51 -19.24 -23.58
N SER A 23 -17.26 -19.60 -24.61
CA SER A 23 -18.34 -18.80 -25.18
C SER A 23 -19.59 -18.60 -24.32
N THR A 24 -19.58 -18.97 -23.04
CA THR A 24 -20.69 -18.72 -22.11
C THR A 24 -20.21 -18.81 -20.67
N CYS A 25 -19.99 -17.67 -20.02
CA CYS A 25 -19.88 -17.64 -18.56
C CYS A 25 -21.26 -17.89 -17.98
N TYR A 26 -21.48 -19.04 -17.33
CA TYR A 26 -22.76 -19.40 -16.72
C TYR A 26 -23.04 -18.59 -15.44
N ALA A 27 -22.96 -17.26 -15.49
CA ALA A 27 -23.56 -16.32 -14.52
C ALA A 27 -23.25 -14.86 -14.93
N ASP A 28 -23.78 -14.38 -16.06
CA ASP A 28 -23.46 -13.02 -16.56
C ASP A 28 -23.60 -11.91 -15.51
N ASN A 29 -24.61 -11.98 -14.65
CA ASN A 29 -24.81 -10.99 -13.58
C ASN A 29 -23.76 -11.11 -12.46
N CYS A 30 -23.42 -12.34 -12.05
CA CYS A 30 -22.37 -12.57 -11.05
C CYS A 30 -21.01 -12.16 -11.60
N TYR A 31 -20.73 -12.55 -12.84
CA TYR A 31 -19.51 -12.21 -13.56
C TYR A 31 -19.33 -10.70 -13.67
N ARG A 32 -20.35 -9.95 -14.12
CA ARG A 32 -20.31 -8.49 -14.21
C ARG A 32 -20.17 -7.81 -12.84
N ALA A 33 -20.75 -8.38 -11.79
CA ALA A 33 -20.62 -7.88 -10.43
C ALA A 33 -19.23 -8.16 -9.83
N LEU A 34 -18.64 -9.30 -10.17
CA LEU A 34 -17.31 -9.72 -9.73
C LEU A 34 -16.22 -8.95 -10.48
N PHE A 35 -16.35 -8.74 -11.78
CA PHE A 35 -15.38 -8.03 -12.64
C PHE A 35 -15.95 -6.74 -13.27
N PRO A 36 -16.20 -5.68 -12.49
CA PRO A 36 -16.73 -4.43 -13.03
C PRO A 36 -15.65 -3.65 -13.81
N CYS A 37 -15.75 -3.60 -15.14
CA CYS A 37 -14.74 -2.97 -16.00
C CYS A 37 -14.46 -1.49 -15.69
N GLY A 38 -15.40 -0.75 -15.09
CA GLY A 38 -15.23 0.66 -14.73
C GLY A 38 -14.44 0.90 -13.44
N ASN A 39 -13.97 -0.15 -12.75
CA ASN A 39 -13.27 -0.02 -11.48
C ASN A 39 -12.06 -0.98 -11.42
N PRO A 40 -10.85 -0.52 -11.79
CA PRO A 40 -9.64 -1.36 -11.81
C PRO A 40 -9.29 -2.00 -10.47
N ALA A 41 -9.47 -1.28 -9.35
CA ALA A 41 -9.21 -1.82 -8.01
C ALA A 41 -10.12 -3.00 -7.66
N ALA A 42 -11.39 -2.91 -8.08
CA ALA A 42 -12.34 -4.00 -7.90
C ALA A 42 -12.03 -5.22 -8.77
N VAL A 43 -11.55 -5.00 -10.00
CA VAL A 43 -11.05 -6.09 -10.86
C VAL A 43 -9.84 -6.76 -10.23
N SER A 44 -8.88 -6.01 -9.68
CA SER A 44 -7.73 -6.57 -8.97
C SER A 44 -8.15 -7.43 -7.78
N SER A 45 -9.03 -6.89 -6.92
CA SER A 45 -9.56 -7.63 -5.75
C SER A 45 -10.29 -8.92 -6.15
N ALA A 46 -10.99 -8.90 -7.29
CA ALA A 46 -11.68 -10.06 -7.82
C ALA A 46 -10.72 -11.14 -8.36
N VAL A 47 -9.62 -10.72 -8.99
CA VAL A 47 -8.54 -11.64 -9.41
C VAL A 47 -7.92 -12.33 -8.19
N ASP A 48 -7.59 -11.58 -7.13
CA ASP A 48 -7.03 -12.13 -5.89
C ASP A 48 -7.99 -13.12 -5.22
N PHE A 49 -9.28 -12.78 -5.18
CA PHE A 49 -10.32 -13.69 -4.72
C PHE A 49 -10.36 -14.99 -5.56
N CYS A 50 -10.31 -14.90 -6.88
CA CYS A 50 -10.34 -16.06 -7.77
C CYS A 50 -9.10 -16.95 -7.66
N LEU A 51 -7.92 -16.35 -7.44
CA LEU A 51 -6.69 -17.10 -7.13
C LEU A 51 -6.84 -17.89 -5.83
N THR A 52 -7.37 -17.24 -4.79
CA THR A 52 -7.64 -17.89 -3.50
C THR A 52 -8.65 -19.02 -3.66
N LEU A 53 -9.80 -18.78 -4.30
CA LEU A 53 -10.85 -19.78 -4.51
C LEU A 53 -10.31 -21.04 -5.22
N THR A 54 -9.44 -20.85 -6.21
CA THR A 54 -8.82 -21.94 -6.97
C THR A 54 -7.78 -22.71 -6.15
N ALA A 55 -6.98 -22.01 -5.34
CA ALA A 55 -5.92 -22.61 -4.53
C ALA A 55 -6.47 -23.48 -3.40
N VAL A 56 -7.56 -23.06 -2.74
CA VAL A 56 -8.05 -23.76 -1.53
C VAL A 56 -9.15 -24.81 -1.84
N LYS A 57 -9.64 -24.90 -3.10
CA LYS A 57 -10.89 -25.65 -3.43
C LYS A 57 -12.01 -25.38 -2.42
N ALA A 58 -12.04 -24.16 -1.87
CA ALA A 58 -12.87 -23.86 -0.72
C ALA A 58 -14.33 -23.71 -1.14
N THR A 59 -15.23 -24.30 -0.37
CA THR A 59 -16.60 -23.80 -0.22
C THR A 59 -16.47 -22.39 0.37
N ALA A 60 -16.68 -21.36 -0.45
CA ALA A 60 -16.46 -19.97 -0.06
C ALA A 60 -17.26 -19.59 1.20
N THR A 61 -16.62 -19.56 2.36
CA THR A 61 -17.20 -19.01 3.59
C THR A 61 -17.10 -17.49 3.64
N THR A 62 -16.25 -16.90 2.80
CA THR A 62 -16.06 -15.46 2.65
C THR A 62 -16.25 -15.06 1.19
N THR A 63 -17.50 -14.79 0.80
CA THR A 63 -17.79 -14.27 -0.54
C THR A 63 -17.57 -12.76 -0.59
N PRO A 64 -17.07 -12.20 -1.70
CA PRO A 64 -16.89 -10.75 -1.83
C PRO A 64 -18.26 -10.05 -1.69
N THR A 65 -18.41 -9.19 -0.67
CA THR A 65 -19.67 -8.49 -0.36
C THR A 65 -20.29 -7.82 -1.58
N ARG A 66 -19.44 -7.27 -2.46
CA ARG A 66 -19.82 -6.62 -3.72
C ARG A 66 -20.54 -7.55 -4.69
N ALA A 67 -20.13 -8.81 -4.77
CA ALA A 67 -20.66 -9.78 -5.72
C ALA A 67 -21.77 -10.64 -5.11
N THR A 68 -21.87 -10.71 -3.78
CA THR A 68 -22.87 -11.54 -3.05
C THR A 68 -24.32 -11.24 -3.44
N SER A 69 -24.68 -9.98 -3.73
CA SER A 69 -26.04 -9.64 -4.16
C SER A 69 -26.40 -10.20 -5.55
N ALA A 70 -25.42 -10.38 -6.44
CA ALA A 70 -25.62 -10.87 -7.80
C ALA A 70 -25.31 -12.38 -7.95
N CYS A 71 -24.32 -12.86 -7.20
CA CYS A 71 -23.87 -14.26 -7.19
C CYS A 71 -24.66 -15.13 -6.21
N GLY A 72 -25.31 -14.53 -5.20
CA GLY A 72 -25.89 -15.27 -4.08
C GLY A 72 -24.81 -15.93 -3.23
N THR A 73 -25.17 -17.03 -2.57
CA THR A 73 -24.26 -17.80 -1.69
C THR A 73 -23.77 -19.10 -2.32
N ASP A 74 -24.09 -19.36 -3.59
CA ASP A 74 -23.72 -20.60 -4.28
C ASP A 74 -22.25 -20.54 -4.76
N PRO A 75 -21.33 -21.36 -4.22
CA PRO A 75 -19.92 -21.38 -4.62
C PRO A 75 -19.71 -21.68 -6.11
N ALA A 76 -20.62 -22.44 -6.74
CA ALA A 76 -20.50 -22.81 -8.15
C ALA A 76 -20.54 -21.59 -9.08
N ARG A 77 -21.30 -20.55 -8.70
CA ARG A 77 -21.40 -19.30 -9.46
C ARG A 77 -20.10 -18.51 -9.42
N TYR A 78 -19.44 -18.47 -8.26
CA TYR A 78 -18.13 -17.84 -8.11
C TYR A 78 -17.07 -18.60 -8.89
N SER A 79 -17.03 -19.93 -8.79
CA SER A 79 -16.07 -20.72 -9.57
C SER A 79 -16.27 -20.54 -11.07
N SER A 80 -17.51 -20.46 -11.55
CA SER A 80 -17.81 -20.22 -12.96
C SER A 80 -17.43 -18.81 -13.42
N ALA A 81 -17.60 -17.79 -12.57
CA ALA A 81 -17.17 -16.44 -12.90
C ALA A 81 -15.64 -16.35 -12.93
N CYS A 82 -14.96 -16.97 -11.96
CA CYS A 82 -13.50 -17.00 -11.89
C CYS A 82 -12.86 -17.77 -13.05
N SER A 83 -13.48 -18.86 -13.54
CA SER A 83 -12.97 -19.60 -14.69
C SER A 83 -13.00 -18.79 -15.99
N CYS A 84 -13.87 -17.79 -16.08
CA CYS A 84 -13.90 -16.89 -17.23
C CYS A 84 -12.77 -15.87 -17.24
N GLY A 85 -12.27 -15.50 -16.06
CA GLY A 85 -11.30 -14.41 -15.90
C GLY A 85 -11.86 -13.04 -16.31
N PRO A 86 -11.14 -11.94 -16.01
CA PRO A 86 -11.56 -10.61 -16.44
C PRO A 86 -11.50 -10.48 -17.97
N THR A 87 -12.65 -10.24 -18.61
CA THR A 87 -12.80 -9.93 -20.05
C THR A 87 -12.53 -8.45 -20.35
N CYS A 88 -12.56 -7.62 -19.33
CA CYS A 88 -12.07 -6.26 -19.45
C CYS A 88 -10.56 -6.39 -19.63
N SER A 89 -10.02 -6.03 -20.80
CA SER A 89 -8.60 -5.72 -20.88
C SER A 89 -8.35 -4.65 -19.84
N SER A 90 -7.72 -5.02 -18.72
CA SER A 90 -7.10 -4.02 -17.89
C SER A 90 -6.13 -3.35 -18.84
N THR A 91 -6.44 -2.13 -19.28
CA THR A 91 -5.39 -1.24 -19.71
C THR A 91 -4.57 -1.05 -18.45
N THR A 92 -3.59 -1.93 -18.26
CA THR A 92 -2.37 -1.63 -17.54
C THR A 92 -1.81 -0.46 -18.33
N THR A 93 -2.32 0.73 -18.05
CA THR A 93 -1.59 1.95 -18.32
C THR A 93 -0.31 1.72 -17.56
N THR A 94 0.75 1.32 -18.27
CA THR A 94 2.09 1.35 -17.73
C THR A 94 2.19 2.72 -17.09
N PRO A 95 2.29 2.82 -15.75
CA PRO A 95 2.32 4.09 -15.09
C PRO A 95 3.39 4.91 -15.81
N SER A 96 3.03 6.09 -16.31
CA SER A 96 4.02 6.99 -16.87
C SER A 96 5.12 7.08 -15.83
N ALA A 97 6.33 6.62 -16.18
CA ALA A 97 7.42 6.56 -15.23
C ALA A 97 7.59 7.95 -14.64
N CYS A 98 7.48 8.04 -13.32
CA CYS A 98 7.65 9.31 -12.64
C CYS A 98 9.06 9.84 -12.95
N PRO A 99 9.25 11.15 -13.20
CA PRO A 99 10.56 11.68 -13.52
C PRO A 99 11.57 11.30 -12.44
N THR A 100 12.81 11.05 -12.87
CA THR A 100 13.94 10.86 -11.96
C THR A 100 14.03 12.08 -11.03
N PRO A 101 14.22 11.89 -9.72
CA PRO A 101 14.37 13.00 -8.79
C PRO A 101 15.47 13.96 -9.25
N THR A 102 15.16 15.25 -9.28
CA THR A 102 16.13 16.32 -9.58
C THR A 102 17.07 16.57 -8.41
N VAL A 103 16.63 16.22 -7.20
CA VAL A 103 17.39 16.33 -5.96
C VAL A 103 17.24 15.03 -5.17
N GLY A 104 18.36 14.47 -4.73
CA GLY A 104 18.39 13.23 -3.95
C GLY A 104 18.18 11.95 -4.77
N VAL A 105 17.97 10.84 -4.06
CA VAL A 105 17.91 9.49 -4.64
C VAL A 105 16.53 8.80 -4.52
N VAL A 106 15.57 9.44 -3.86
CA VAL A 106 14.22 8.90 -3.65
C VAL A 106 13.31 9.32 -4.80
N ALA A 107 12.81 8.35 -5.57
CA ALA A 107 11.90 8.62 -6.68
C ALA A 107 10.46 8.88 -6.19
N ASN A 108 9.79 9.86 -6.81
CA ASN A 108 8.41 10.26 -6.48
C ASN A 108 8.20 10.51 -4.98
N GLY A 109 9.15 11.17 -4.30
CA GLY A 109 9.04 11.49 -2.88
C GLY A 109 8.03 12.61 -2.58
N ASP A 110 7.59 13.32 -3.61
CA ASP A 110 6.55 14.36 -3.63
C ASP A 110 5.17 13.83 -4.04
N PHE A 111 5.06 12.54 -4.39
CA PHE A 111 3.79 11.88 -4.74
C PHE A 111 3.01 12.48 -5.92
N GLU A 112 3.65 13.29 -6.77
CA GLU A 112 3.00 13.95 -7.92
C GLU A 112 2.66 12.97 -9.07
N CYS A 113 3.21 11.77 -9.03
CA CYS A 113 2.85 10.68 -9.94
C CYS A 113 1.93 9.64 -9.27
N GLY A 114 1.22 10.04 -8.22
CA GLY A 114 0.43 9.11 -7.40
C GLY A 114 1.32 8.26 -6.51
N ILE A 115 0.94 6.99 -6.29
CA ILE A 115 1.63 6.13 -5.32
C ILE A 115 2.88 5.43 -5.90
N ALA A 116 2.95 5.14 -7.20
CA ALA A 116 4.11 4.46 -7.79
C ALA A 116 5.35 5.39 -7.71
N SER A 117 6.50 5.03 -7.14
CA SER A 117 7.08 3.70 -6.91
C SER A 117 7.08 3.26 -5.43
N TRP A 118 6.15 3.78 -4.65
CA TRP A 118 5.95 3.42 -3.26
C TRP A 118 4.95 2.28 -3.13
N THR A 119 5.13 1.48 -2.08
CA THR A 119 4.27 0.35 -1.75
C THR A 119 3.55 0.66 -0.44
N PRO A 120 2.25 0.98 -0.48
CA PRO A 120 1.44 1.17 0.71
C PRO A 120 0.97 -0.18 1.27
N GLN A 121 0.83 -0.25 2.59
CA GLN A 121 0.35 -1.40 3.32
C GLN A 121 -0.57 -0.90 4.44
N VAL A 122 -1.64 -1.63 4.72
CA VAL A 122 -2.62 -1.30 5.76
C VAL A 122 -2.75 -2.50 6.69
N PRO A 123 -1.85 -2.65 7.68
CA PRO A 123 -1.96 -3.74 8.64
C PRO A 123 -3.23 -3.65 9.50
N ASP A 124 -3.71 -2.43 9.79
CA ASP A 124 -4.90 -2.22 10.61
C ASP A 124 -6.16 -1.96 9.78
N THR A 125 -7.18 -2.80 9.98
CA THR A 125 -8.48 -2.65 9.33
C THR A 125 -9.26 -1.40 9.77
N ALA A 126 -8.83 -0.74 10.85
CA ALA A 126 -9.36 0.54 11.31
C ALA A 126 -8.71 1.77 10.60
N ALA A 127 -7.92 1.55 9.55
CA ALA A 127 -7.26 2.62 8.82
C ALA A 127 -7.39 2.48 7.30
N ALA A 128 -7.11 3.57 6.58
CA ALA A 128 -7.05 3.62 5.13
C ALA A 128 -5.93 4.56 4.68
N TRP A 129 -5.63 4.57 3.39
CA TRP A 129 -4.69 5.53 2.80
C TRP A 129 -5.22 6.06 1.48
N LYS A 130 -4.72 7.24 1.10
CA LYS A 130 -4.94 7.84 -0.22
C LYS A 130 -3.80 8.77 -0.60
N ILE A 131 -3.71 9.13 -1.88
CA ILE A 131 -2.99 10.33 -2.29
C ILE A 131 -3.98 11.48 -2.24
N SER A 132 -3.64 12.52 -1.50
CA SER A 132 -4.53 13.66 -1.23
C SER A 132 -3.90 14.98 -1.66
N SER A 133 -4.74 16.01 -1.76
CA SER A 133 -4.31 17.40 -1.91
C SER A 133 -5.03 18.28 -0.88
N PRO A 134 -4.43 19.40 -0.44
CA PRO A 134 -3.10 19.89 -0.81
C PRO A 134 -1.96 19.14 -0.09
N GLY A 135 -0.85 18.94 -0.81
CA GLY A 135 0.47 18.61 -0.26
C GLY A 135 1.18 19.82 0.35
N ALA A 136 2.40 19.63 0.84
CA ALA A 136 3.23 20.66 1.45
C ALA A 136 3.56 21.80 0.50
N THR A 137 3.70 21.50 -0.80
CA THR A 137 3.89 22.48 -1.88
C THR A 137 2.58 22.88 -2.57
N GLY A 138 1.43 22.55 -2.00
CA GLY A 138 0.10 22.84 -2.55
C GLY A 138 -0.41 21.80 -3.55
N SER A 139 0.28 20.67 -3.67
CA SER A 139 0.06 19.65 -4.69
C SER A 139 -0.45 18.34 -4.09
N SER A 140 0.24 17.21 -4.25
CA SER A 140 -0.16 15.89 -3.76
C SER A 140 0.62 15.50 -2.49
N ALA A 141 0.07 14.58 -1.69
CA ALA A 141 0.77 13.98 -0.54
C ALA A 141 0.26 12.57 -0.26
N PHE A 142 1.08 11.75 0.39
CA PHE A 142 0.61 10.50 0.96
C PHE A 142 -0.15 10.80 2.27
N GLU A 143 -1.38 10.28 2.36
CA GLU A 143 -2.25 10.45 3.51
C GLU A 143 -2.67 9.10 4.10
N ALA A 144 -2.53 8.99 5.42
CA ALA A 144 -3.08 7.92 6.23
C ALA A 144 -4.31 8.45 6.98
N ASP A 145 -5.45 7.80 6.76
CA ASP A 145 -6.70 8.03 7.49
C ASP A 145 -6.80 7.00 8.62
N LEU A 146 -6.65 7.44 9.85
CA LEU A 146 -6.86 6.64 11.05
C LEU A 146 -8.34 6.78 11.46
N LEU A 147 -9.19 5.84 11.06
CA LEU A 147 -10.65 6.05 11.03
C LEU A 147 -11.33 5.88 12.39
N GLN A 148 -10.83 4.96 13.20
CA GLN A 148 -11.36 4.58 14.51
C GLN A 148 -10.26 3.94 15.34
N ALA A 149 -10.48 3.71 16.63
CA ALA A 149 -9.48 3.04 17.48
C ALA A 149 -8.93 1.76 16.82
N PRO A 150 -7.62 1.47 16.97
CA PRO A 150 -6.97 0.38 16.24
C PRO A 150 -7.67 -0.96 16.48
N ALA A 151 -7.92 -1.70 15.41
CA ALA A 151 -8.64 -2.98 15.48
C ALA A 151 -7.68 -4.16 15.40
N THR A 152 -6.78 -4.13 14.42
CA THR A 152 -5.81 -5.21 14.16
C THR A 152 -4.41 -4.67 13.86
N PRO A 153 -3.86 -3.75 14.67
CA PRO A 153 -2.57 -3.16 14.34
C PRO A 153 -1.46 -4.22 14.45
N GLU A 154 -0.60 -4.28 13.43
CA GLU A 154 0.63 -5.06 13.49
C GLU A 154 1.70 -4.20 14.17
N LEU A 155 2.12 -4.58 15.39
CA LEU A 155 3.11 -3.81 16.17
C LEU A 155 2.71 -2.34 16.40
N GLY A 156 1.41 -2.04 16.44
CA GLY A 156 0.91 -0.66 16.57
C GLY A 156 0.80 0.13 15.26
N VAL A 157 1.24 -0.45 14.14
CA VAL A 157 1.24 0.21 12.83
C VAL A 157 -0.12 0.07 12.16
N SER A 158 -0.72 1.21 11.82
CA SER A 158 -2.04 1.26 11.18
C SER A 158 -1.92 1.28 9.66
N VAL A 159 -1.05 2.16 9.16
CA VAL A 159 -0.70 2.30 7.75
C VAL A 159 0.80 2.39 7.66
N ARG A 160 1.39 1.89 6.59
CA ARG A 160 2.78 2.20 6.25
C ARG A 160 2.96 2.35 4.75
N VAL A 161 3.97 3.09 4.34
CA VAL A 161 4.35 3.28 2.94
C VAL A 161 5.86 3.13 2.80
N THR A 162 6.29 2.24 1.92
CA THR A 162 7.71 1.90 1.71
C THR A 162 8.15 2.32 0.32
N SER A 163 9.27 3.01 0.20
CA SER A 163 9.84 3.41 -1.09
C SER A 163 10.34 2.19 -1.86
N ALA A 164 10.53 2.36 -3.17
CA ALA A 164 11.44 1.47 -3.90
C ALA A 164 12.85 1.53 -3.28
N SER A 165 13.61 0.45 -3.45
CA SER A 165 15.02 0.45 -3.05
C SER A 165 15.85 1.33 -3.97
N PHE A 166 16.80 2.07 -3.41
CA PHE A 166 17.68 2.98 -4.13
C PHE A 166 19.14 2.81 -3.66
N ALA A 167 20.09 3.19 -4.53
CA ALA A 167 21.51 3.07 -4.26
C ALA A 167 22.02 4.21 -3.38
N VAL A 168 22.95 3.89 -2.47
CA VAL A 168 23.65 4.84 -1.61
C VAL A 168 25.10 4.42 -1.44
N THR A 169 25.96 5.32 -0.94
CA THR A 169 27.36 5.00 -0.61
C THR A 169 27.51 4.72 0.88
N PRO A 170 27.92 3.50 1.30
CA PRO A 170 28.17 3.21 2.71
C PRO A 170 29.21 4.14 3.32
N GLY A 171 28.98 4.59 4.55
CA GLY A 171 29.91 5.47 5.29
C GLY A 171 29.87 6.95 4.87
N VAL A 172 29.08 7.32 3.86
CA VAL A 172 28.82 8.73 3.49
C VAL A 172 27.59 9.20 4.24
N GLU A 173 27.61 10.40 4.82
CA GLU A 173 26.43 10.98 5.46
C GLU A 173 25.41 11.43 4.40
N TYR A 174 24.15 11.10 4.65
CA TYR A 174 23.01 11.56 3.89
C TYR A 174 22.07 12.33 4.80
N THR A 175 21.36 13.30 4.21
CA THR A 175 20.28 14.04 4.86
C THR A 175 18.95 13.58 4.28
N LEU A 176 18.05 13.11 5.14
CA LEU A 176 16.64 12.91 4.85
C LEU A 176 15.88 14.20 5.21
N THR A 177 15.17 14.79 4.25
CA THR A 177 14.18 15.83 4.50
C THR A 177 12.80 15.38 4.07
N PHE A 178 11.78 15.69 4.84
CA PHE A 178 10.39 15.44 4.48
C PHE A 178 9.45 16.37 5.23
N ASN A 179 8.29 16.65 4.66
CA ASN A 179 7.22 17.37 5.33
C ASN A 179 6.24 16.39 5.98
N SER A 180 5.83 16.67 7.21
CA SER A 180 4.76 15.95 7.92
C SER A 180 3.59 16.87 8.23
N TRP A 181 2.38 16.33 8.29
CA TRP A 181 1.18 17.08 8.69
C TRP A 181 0.24 16.20 9.51
N PHE A 182 -0.42 16.81 10.49
CA PHE A 182 -1.42 16.19 11.35
C PHE A 182 -2.67 17.07 11.39
N ASP A 183 -3.86 16.47 11.40
CA ASP A 183 -5.12 17.21 11.55
C ASP A 183 -5.42 17.59 13.00
N ASP A 184 -5.00 16.77 13.95
CA ASP A 184 -5.17 16.97 15.39
C ASP A 184 -3.89 16.60 16.15
N ILE A 185 -3.69 17.23 17.31
CA ILE A 185 -2.53 17.00 18.19
C ILE A 185 -2.52 15.60 18.82
N GLN A 186 -3.64 14.88 18.77
CA GLN A 186 -3.80 13.51 19.26
C GLN A 186 -3.77 12.46 18.15
N SER A 187 -3.58 12.86 16.89
CA SER A 187 -3.63 11.96 15.74
C SER A 187 -2.55 10.88 15.78
N GLY A 188 -1.49 11.07 16.58
CA GLY A 188 -0.48 10.07 16.85
C GLY A 188 0.89 10.46 16.34
N PHE A 189 1.62 9.50 15.78
CA PHE A 189 2.99 9.73 15.34
C PHE A 189 3.32 8.98 14.06
N ILE A 190 4.29 9.55 13.33
CA ILE A 190 4.87 8.99 12.11
C ILE A 190 6.25 8.45 12.46
N GLY A 191 6.44 7.14 12.36
CA GLY A 191 7.74 6.48 12.45
C GLY A 191 8.45 6.48 11.11
N VAL A 192 9.76 6.68 11.11
CA VAL A 192 10.61 6.64 9.91
C VAL A 192 11.66 5.55 10.07
N MET A 193 11.79 4.71 9.05
CA MET A 193 12.78 3.63 9.01
C MET A 193 13.63 3.69 7.75
N ALA A 194 14.88 3.23 7.88
CA ALA A 194 15.75 2.87 6.77
C ALA A 194 16.06 1.37 6.85
N ASN A 195 15.67 0.59 5.84
CA ASN A 195 15.82 -0.88 5.83
C ASN A 195 15.34 -1.56 7.13
N GLU A 196 14.09 -1.29 7.55
CA GLU A 196 13.49 -1.84 8.78
C GLU A 196 14.14 -1.37 10.10
N VAL A 197 15.13 -0.47 10.05
CA VAL A 197 15.75 0.11 11.25
C VAL A 197 15.10 1.48 11.51
N PRO A 198 14.48 1.69 12.69
CA PRO A 198 13.96 3.01 13.07
C PRO A 198 15.07 4.04 13.12
N ILE A 199 14.86 5.19 12.47
CA ILE A 199 15.81 6.30 12.44
C ILE A 199 15.24 7.60 12.99
N TYR A 200 13.92 7.75 12.99
CA TYR A 200 13.27 8.98 13.43
C TYR A 200 11.79 8.76 13.76
N THR A 201 11.21 9.64 14.57
CA THR A 201 9.78 9.66 14.89
C THR A 201 9.31 11.10 14.97
N VAL A 202 8.10 11.36 14.47
CA VAL A 202 7.43 12.66 14.57
C VAL A 202 6.12 12.48 15.31
N ASP A 203 5.96 13.13 16.46
CA ASP A 203 4.73 13.12 17.26
C ASP A 203 3.90 14.38 16.97
N ALA A 204 2.60 14.21 16.73
CA ALA A 204 1.65 15.31 16.55
C ALA A 204 1.60 16.24 17.78
N ALA A 205 1.79 15.70 18.99
CA ALA A 205 1.80 16.49 20.21
C ALA A 205 3.02 17.42 20.32
N ASP A 206 4.14 17.03 19.72
CA ASP A 206 5.38 17.81 19.71
C ASP A 206 5.38 18.87 18.62
N MET A 207 4.88 18.53 17.42
CA MET A 207 4.93 19.42 16.26
C MET A 207 3.71 20.37 16.19
N GLY A 208 2.57 19.94 16.73
CA GLY A 208 1.29 20.59 16.56
C GLY A 208 0.49 20.03 15.37
N ALA A 209 -0.65 20.66 15.09
CA ALA A 209 -1.59 20.23 14.08
C ALA A 209 -2.05 21.39 13.18
N GLY A 210 -2.54 21.05 11.99
CA GLY A 210 -3.07 22.00 11.01
C GLY A 210 -2.03 22.71 10.16
N ALA A 211 -0.74 22.42 10.33
CA ALA A 211 0.36 22.99 9.55
C ALA A 211 1.33 21.90 9.05
N TRP A 212 2.00 22.17 7.94
CA TRP A 212 3.08 21.31 7.43
C TRP A 212 4.37 21.62 8.19
N HIS A 213 5.10 20.57 8.55
CA HIS A 213 6.34 20.66 9.29
C HIS A 213 7.48 20.01 8.53
N LEU A 214 8.54 20.78 8.26
CA LEU A 214 9.76 20.25 7.67
C LEU A 214 10.58 19.52 8.74
N ASN A 215 10.92 18.27 8.45
CA ASN A 215 11.78 17.41 9.27
C ASN A 215 13.10 17.16 8.54
N THR A 216 14.20 17.11 9.30
CA THR A 216 15.55 16.85 8.79
C THR A 216 16.26 15.82 9.67
N VAL A 217 16.79 14.77 9.06
CA VAL A 217 17.45 13.65 9.76
C VAL A 217 18.78 13.32 9.07
N SER A 218 19.88 13.34 9.82
CA SER A 218 21.17 12.83 9.36
C SER A 218 21.22 11.31 9.48
N TYR A 219 21.72 10.63 8.45
CA TYR A 219 21.87 9.18 8.44
C TYR A 219 23.13 8.75 7.68
N ILE A 220 23.91 7.85 8.25
CA ILE A 220 25.11 7.27 7.61
C ILE A 220 24.79 5.80 7.23
N PRO A 221 24.58 5.48 5.95
CA PRO A 221 24.27 4.11 5.53
C PRO A 221 25.42 3.15 5.82
N THR A 222 25.08 1.96 6.28
CA THR A 222 26.04 0.84 6.48
C THR A 222 26.02 -0.16 5.32
N VAL A 223 25.07 -0.01 4.39
CA VAL A 223 24.84 -0.86 3.23
C VAL A 223 24.68 -0.01 1.97
N ALA A 224 24.90 -0.61 0.79
CA ALA A 224 24.91 0.11 -0.50
C ALA A 224 23.50 0.32 -1.10
N THR A 225 22.46 -0.21 -0.47
CA THR A 225 21.08 -0.11 -0.94
C THR A 225 20.16 0.09 0.25
N LEU A 226 19.28 1.09 0.15
CA LEU A 226 18.28 1.40 1.18
C LEU A 226 16.88 1.45 0.56
N ASN A 227 15.88 1.21 1.39
CA ASN A 227 14.54 1.77 1.22
C ASN A 227 14.21 2.62 2.45
N LEU A 228 13.29 3.57 2.26
CA LEU A 228 12.69 4.33 3.35
C LEU A 228 11.28 3.79 3.59
N ARG A 229 10.86 3.79 4.84
CA ARG A 229 9.49 3.50 5.22
C ARG A 229 8.99 4.56 6.19
N PHE A 230 7.75 4.99 5.96
CA PHE A 230 6.96 5.76 6.92
C PHE A 230 5.87 4.86 7.48
N GLU A 231 5.76 4.80 8.79
CA GLU A 231 4.72 4.08 9.52
C GLU A 231 3.84 5.09 10.27
N PHE A 232 2.53 4.94 10.17
CA PHE A 232 1.54 5.83 10.76
C PHE A 232 0.83 5.07 11.87
N LEU A 233 0.93 5.61 13.09
CA LEU A 233 0.48 4.96 14.31
C LEU A 233 -0.48 5.88 15.06
N PHE A 234 -1.46 5.28 15.74
CA PHE A 234 -2.32 6.03 16.66
C PHE A 234 -1.52 6.57 17.84
N GLY A 235 -1.94 7.75 18.33
CA GLY A 235 -1.48 8.27 19.62
C GLY A 235 -2.11 7.51 20.79
N ASN A 236 -1.66 7.80 22.02
CA ASN A 236 -2.12 7.11 23.24
C ASN A 236 -3.64 7.17 23.49
N GLN A 237 -4.34 8.14 22.89
CA GLN A 237 -5.80 8.26 23.01
C GLN A 237 -6.56 7.43 21.97
N HIS A 238 -5.86 6.85 20.99
CA HIS A 238 -6.47 6.10 19.87
C HIS A 238 -7.59 6.88 19.16
N ALA A 239 -7.46 8.20 19.11
CA ALA A 239 -8.40 9.07 18.44
C ALA A 239 -8.30 8.91 16.92
N PRO A 240 -9.41 8.96 16.18
CA PRO A 240 -9.36 9.11 14.73
C PRO A 240 -8.57 10.35 14.34
N GLY A 241 -7.88 10.29 13.21
CA GLY A 241 -7.09 11.40 12.72
C GLY A 241 -6.51 11.15 11.34
N VAL A 242 -5.93 12.19 10.78
CA VAL A 242 -5.30 12.21 9.47
C VAL A 242 -3.85 12.60 9.63
N GLN A 243 -2.97 11.79 9.07
CA GLN A 243 -1.53 12.00 9.08
C GLN A 243 -1.02 12.01 7.63
N LYS A 244 -0.08 12.89 7.31
CA LYS A 244 0.46 12.99 5.95
C LYS A 244 1.97 13.10 5.93
N VAL A 245 2.55 12.62 4.83
CA VAL A 245 3.95 12.87 4.46
C VAL A 245 4.05 13.34 3.02
N ASP A 246 5.00 14.23 2.77
CA ASP A 246 5.27 14.81 1.45
C ASP A 246 6.73 15.27 1.32
N THR A 247 7.17 15.57 0.10
CA THR A 247 8.47 16.17 -0.24
C THR A 247 9.66 15.39 0.33
N VAL A 248 9.61 14.06 0.24
CA VAL A 248 10.65 13.17 0.75
C VAL A 248 11.88 13.24 -0.16
N VAL A 249 12.98 13.74 0.39
CA VAL A 249 14.28 13.84 -0.30
C VAL A 249 15.34 13.19 0.57
N PHE A 250 16.17 12.35 -0.04
CA PHE A 250 17.34 11.76 0.60
C PHE A 250 18.56 12.05 -0.27
N ALA A 251 19.51 12.84 0.22
CA ALA A 251 20.66 13.29 -0.56
C ALA A 251 21.94 13.21 0.28
N ALA A 252 23.09 12.99 -0.37
CA ALA A 252 24.37 13.09 0.32
C ALA A 252 24.54 14.52 0.88
N ALA A 253 25.02 14.62 2.12
CA ALA A 253 25.26 15.89 2.80
C ALA A 253 26.46 16.65 2.21
#